data_AF-A0A972V558-F1
#
_entry.id   AF-A0A972V558-F1
#
_cell.length_a   1.000
_cell.length_b   1.000
_cell.length_c   1.000
_cell.angle_alpha   90.00
_cell.angle_beta   90.00
_cell.angle_gamma   90.00
#
_symmetry.space_group_name_H-M   'P 1'
#
loop_
_entity.id
_entity.type
_entity.pdbx_description
1 polymer ?
#
loop_
_entity_poly.entity_id
_entity_poly.type
_entity_poly.pdbx_seq_one_letter_code
_entity_poly.pdbx_strand_id
1 'polypeptide(L)'
;METITAHLPEIVLYAIGMAALLTLFLPLSPMTIDLVMLSRDGQIWIYRHRRIFWAVAVTSFAVLLVRAVLGLPDLSWIGGAEAVVRELSGLSGSADPVWLEIVGVTSAAMAIAFWSGYVPFVMTPPTGQRLVDIDEGDKLLKPDDVILGFVHGGEVRAYPRDSISRPHFFTDTVGGTPFTVSYCILCNSGVAFKNELNGKPLDLKCVTAFNNNIIYQDRHSGNFIQQLDGSVFFGPDKGKVLDSEPVVFATWGEWKVLHPDTKLYYAPDITLRDKMVSLMLQIMIPIRKLGRRTKPWHRITGTLDDRLPAMSLVMGVERNGESCGYPLSGLVDAPVINDTVGGEPVVVLYDGDRDVAEVFSRRINGRALTFTSANGAGDGVVATDDETGASWDVTGKAVAGELLGMELDPLPHFNKLFWFSWALFKPGTRIKNAA
;
A
#
# COMPACT_ATOMS: atom_id res chain seq x y z
N MET A 1 -26.18 29.39 30.20
CA MET A 1 -24.87 30.03 29.86
C MET A 1 -23.90 29.96 31.04
N GLU A 2 -24.33 30.35 32.25
CA GLU A 2 -23.51 30.26 33.49
C GLU A 2 -22.92 28.87 33.77
N THR A 3 -23.68 27.80 33.51
CA THR A 3 -23.24 26.41 33.66
C THR A 3 -22.11 26.02 32.71
N ILE A 4 -22.07 26.54 31.48
CA ILE A 4 -21.01 26.21 30.51
C ILE A 4 -19.70 26.92 30.88
N THR A 5 -19.79 28.18 31.33
CA THR A 5 -18.61 28.95 31.77
C THR A 5 -17.94 28.38 33.01
N ALA A 6 -18.71 27.78 33.94
CA ALA A 6 -18.17 27.14 35.14
C ALA A 6 -17.36 25.87 34.85
N HIS A 7 -17.61 25.21 33.72
CA HIS A 7 -17.01 23.92 33.34
C HIS A 7 -16.18 23.97 32.05
N LEU A 8 -15.87 25.20 31.61
CA LEU A 8 -15.02 25.45 30.46
C LEU A 8 -13.64 24.76 30.58
N PRO A 9 -12.96 24.72 31.75
CA PRO A 9 -11.67 24.03 31.90
C PRO A 9 -11.75 22.52 31.61
N GLU A 10 -12.83 21.85 32.01
CA GLU A 10 -13.04 20.41 31.82
C GLU A 10 -13.34 20.06 30.37
N ILE A 11 -14.20 20.86 29.72
CA ILE A 11 -14.50 20.71 28.30
C ILE A 11 -13.21 20.92 27.48
N VAL A 12 -12.41 21.92 27.84
CA VAL A 12 -11.12 22.18 27.21
C VAL A 12 -10.15 21.02 27.45
N LEU A 13 -10.07 20.48 28.66
CA LEU A 13 -9.17 19.36 28.96
C LEU A 13 -9.56 18.07 28.23
N TYR A 14 -10.85 17.74 28.19
CA TYR A 14 -11.36 16.61 27.42
C TYR A 14 -11.10 16.80 25.92
N ALA A 15 -11.36 17.99 25.39
CA ALA A 15 -11.09 18.31 23.99
C ALA A 15 -9.59 18.20 23.67
N ILE A 16 -8.70 18.67 24.54
CA ILE A 16 -7.24 18.52 24.40
C ILE A 16 -6.83 17.05 24.41
N GLY A 17 -7.32 16.27 25.38
CA GLY A 17 -6.99 14.85 25.50
C GLY A 17 -7.47 14.03 24.31
N MET A 18 -8.70 14.29 23.84
CA MET A 18 -9.29 13.64 22.68
C MET A 18 -8.59 14.06 21.38
N ALA A 19 -8.30 15.36 21.19
CA ALA A 19 -7.54 15.84 20.03
C ALA A 19 -6.13 15.25 20.00
N ALA A 20 -5.43 15.23 21.13
CA ALA A 20 -4.12 14.60 21.25
C ALA A 20 -4.18 13.11 20.94
N LEU A 21 -5.21 12.37 21.39
CA LEU A 21 -5.37 10.96 21.08
C LEU A 21 -5.64 10.70 19.58
N LEU A 22 -6.55 11.48 18.98
CA LEU A 22 -6.96 11.32 17.58
C LEU A 22 -5.87 11.71 16.58
N THR A 23 -4.93 12.56 16.99
CA THR A 23 -3.84 13.04 16.13
C THR A 23 -2.70 12.04 15.92
N LEU A 24 -2.65 10.97 16.71
CA LEU A 24 -1.44 10.16 16.86
C LEU A 24 -1.26 9.00 15.90
N PHE A 25 -2.30 8.63 15.18
CA PHE A 25 -2.29 7.46 14.30
C PHE A 25 -2.91 7.78 12.93
N LEU A 26 -2.18 8.63 12.22
CA LEU A 26 -2.16 8.68 10.76
C LEU A 26 -1.89 7.27 10.19
N PRO A 27 -2.62 6.71 9.20
CA PRO A 27 -3.76 7.20 8.41
C PRO A 27 -5.03 6.31 8.53
N LEU A 28 -5.18 5.52 9.60
CA LEU A 28 -6.16 4.42 9.64
C LEU A 28 -7.31 4.64 10.64
N SER A 29 -7.46 5.85 11.18
CA SER A 29 -8.67 6.24 11.92
C SER A 29 -9.72 6.83 10.99
N PRO A 30 -11.01 6.51 11.21
CA PRO A 30 -12.14 7.16 10.54
C PRO A 30 -12.13 8.71 10.66
N MET A 31 -11.50 9.28 11.68
CA MET A 31 -11.38 10.73 11.92
C MET A 31 -10.05 11.33 11.44
N THR A 32 -9.05 10.53 11.03
CA THR A 32 -7.72 11.04 10.61
C THR A 32 -7.63 11.50 9.16
N ILE A 33 -8.76 11.56 8.44
CA ILE A 33 -8.84 11.99 7.04
C ILE A 33 -8.20 13.37 6.83
N ASP A 34 -8.34 14.30 7.78
CA ASP A 34 -7.75 15.64 7.70
C ASP A 34 -6.24 15.66 7.98
N LEU A 35 -5.71 14.69 8.71
CA LEU A 35 -4.27 14.61 8.99
C LEU A 35 -3.50 13.98 7.80
N VAL A 36 -4.13 13.12 7.00
CA VAL A 36 -3.57 12.66 5.72
C VAL A 36 -3.36 13.85 4.76
N MET A 37 -4.06 14.97 4.96
CA MET A 37 -3.87 16.21 4.21
C MET A 37 -2.66 17.03 4.66
N LEU A 38 -2.01 16.68 5.77
CA LEU A 38 -0.76 17.33 6.17
C LEU A 38 0.36 17.00 5.20
N SER A 39 1.30 17.94 5.08
CA SER A 39 2.55 17.69 4.37
C SER A 39 3.26 16.48 4.95
N ARG A 40 4.10 15.85 4.12
CA ARG A 40 4.91 14.68 4.51
C ARG A 40 5.69 14.95 5.81
N ASP A 41 6.30 16.12 5.92
CA ASP A 41 7.04 16.55 7.11
C ASP A 41 6.13 16.74 8.33
N GLY A 42 4.91 17.28 8.14
CA GLY A 42 3.93 17.42 9.21
C GLY A 42 3.50 16.07 9.77
N GLN A 43 3.23 15.09 8.90
CA GLN A 43 2.89 13.73 9.31
C GLN A 43 4.03 13.06 10.11
N ILE A 44 5.27 13.20 9.64
CA ILE A 44 6.45 12.69 10.36
C ILE A 44 6.64 13.40 11.69
N TRP A 45 6.48 14.72 11.72
CA TRP A 45 6.63 15.49 12.95
C TRP A 45 5.65 15.01 14.02
N ILE A 46 4.37 14.86 13.68
CA ILE A 46 3.35 14.31 14.58
C ILE A 46 3.75 12.92 15.05
N TYR A 47 4.11 12.03 14.13
CA TYR A 47 4.50 10.67 14.48
C TYR A 47 5.72 10.64 15.42
N ARG A 48 6.74 11.48 15.21
CA ARG A 48 7.93 11.54 16.08
C ARG A 48 7.62 12.08 17.47
N HIS A 49 6.70 13.04 17.58
CA HIS A 49 6.28 13.62 18.86
C HIS A 49 5.13 12.82 19.50
N ARG A 50 4.78 11.66 18.94
CA ARG A 50 3.60 10.90 19.38
C ARG A 50 3.61 10.55 20.86
N ARG A 51 4.78 10.33 21.46
CA ARG A 51 4.90 10.03 22.89
C ARG A 51 4.48 11.21 23.76
N ILE A 52 4.72 12.43 23.31
CA ILE A 52 4.31 13.66 24.02
C ILE A 52 2.79 13.80 23.97
N PHE A 53 2.19 13.67 22.79
CA PHE A 53 0.73 13.70 22.66
C PHE A 53 0.06 12.56 23.44
N TRP A 54 0.65 11.36 23.45
CA TRP A 54 0.18 10.26 24.30
C TRP A 54 0.27 10.62 25.78
N ALA A 55 1.38 11.22 26.23
CA ALA A 55 1.51 11.67 27.61
C ALA A 55 0.48 12.75 27.95
N VAL A 56 0.22 13.71 27.05
CA VAL A 56 -0.83 14.73 27.20
C VAL A 56 -2.21 14.08 27.30
N ALA A 57 -2.54 13.14 26.40
CA ALA A 57 -3.81 12.43 26.41
C ALA A 57 -3.99 11.66 27.72
N VAL A 58 -3.03 10.80 28.08
CA VAL A 58 -3.06 9.99 29.31
C VAL A 58 -3.16 10.86 30.55
N THR A 59 -2.40 11.96 30.61
CA THR A 59 -2.44 12.89 31.75
C THR A 59 -3.80 13.58 31.84
N SER A 60 -4.35 14.04 30.71
CA SER A 60 -5.67 14.69 30.66
C SER A 60 -6.76 13.74 31.18
N PHE A 61 -6.74 12.48 30.73
CA PHE A 61 -7.67 11.46 31.20
C PHE A 61 -7.44 11.05 32.66
N ALA A 62 -6.19 10.98 33.12
CA ALA A 62 -5.88 10.67 34.52
C ALA A 62 -6.38 11.77 35.47
N VAL A 63 -6.25 13.05 35.09
CA VAL A 63 -6.80 14.18 35.86
C VAL A 63 -8.32 14.08 35.96
N LEU A 64 -9.01 13.76 34.87
CA LEU A 64 -10.46 13.55 34.87
C LEU A 64 -10.86 12.36 35.77
N LEU A 65 -10.12 11.25 35.70
CA LEU A 65 -10.37 10.06 36.53
C LEU A 65 -10.15 10.32 38.03
N VAL A 66 -9.05 10.96 38.41
CA VAL A 66 -8.76 11.27 39.83
C VAL A 66 -9.84 12.19 40.41
N ARG A 67 -10.30 13.18 39.64
CA ARG A 67 -11.38 14.07 40.08
C ARG A 67 -12.71 13.32 40.24
N ALA A 68 -13.02 12.39 39.33
CA ALA A 68 -14.18 11.50 39.44
C ALA A 68 -14.14 10.62 40.70
N VAL A 69 -13.00 9.99 40.99
CA VAL A 69 -12.84 9.10 42.15
C VAL A 69 -12.84 9.85 43.49
N LEU A 70 -12.25 11.04 43.54
CA LEU A 70 -12.11 11.81 44.80
C LEU A 70 -13.36 12.62 45.16
N GLY A 71 -14.42 12.60 44.35
CA GLY A 71 -15.67 13.30 44.66
C GLY A 71 -15.50 14.81 44.89
N LEU A 72 -14.51 15.43 44.24
CA LEU A 72 -14.34 16.89 44.28
C LEU A 72 -15.59 17.53 43.66
N PRO A 73 -16.12 18.65 44.23
CA PRO A 73 -17.55 18.93 44.21
C PRO A 73 -18.13 19.08 42.80
N ASP A 74 -19.26 18.39 42.62
CA ASP A 74 -20.20 18.43 41.49
C ASP A 74 -19.68 17.97 40.12
N LEU A 75 -19.82 16.66 39.86
CA LEU A 75 -19.86 16.05 38.52
C LEU A 75 -21.28 15.97 37.94
N SER A 76 -22.23 16.72 38.52
CA SER A 76 -23.61 16.87 38.03
C SER A 76 -23.70 17.58 36.66
N TRP A 77 -22.61 18.20 36.16
CA TRP A 77 -22.55 18.92 34.88
C TRP A 77 -22.53 18.04 33.63
N ILE A 78 -22.28 16.74 33.78
CA ILE A 78 -22.55 15.76 32.73
C ILE A 78 -24.07 15.72 32.42
N GLY A 79 -24.92 16.07 33.39
CA GLY A 79 -26.35 16.38 33.19
C GLY A 79 -26.62 17.57 32.24
N GLY A 80 -25.63 18.44 32.01
CA GLY A 80 -25.72 19.53 31.02
C GLY A 80 -25.55 19.03 29.58
N ALA A 81 -24.66 18.04 29.36
CA ALA A 81 -24.60 17.30 28.11
C ALA A 81 -25.85 16.43 27.92
N GLU A 82 -26.44 15.95 29.03
CA GLU A 82 -27.73 15.27 29.04
C GLU A 82 -28.88 16.18 28.55
N ALA A 83 -28.88 17.48 28.88
CA ALA A 83 -29.87 18.43 28.37
C ALA A 83 -29.73 18.70 26.86
N VAL A 84 -28.50 18.87 26.36
CA VAL A 84 -28.21 19.07 24.93
C VAL A 84 -28.46 17.79 24.13
N VAL A 85 -28.09 16.62 24.67
CA VAL A 85 -28.38 15.32 24.07
C VAL A 85 -29.86 14.97 24.18
N ARG A 86 -30.58 15.33 25.24
CA ARG A 86 -32.06 15.18 25.36
C ARG A 86 -32.80 16.00 24.29
N GLU A 87 -32.36 17.23 24.07
CA GLU A 87 -32.94 18.12 23.06
C GLU A 87 -32.68 17.61 21.64
N LEU A 88 -31.51 16.99 21.40
CA LEU A 88 -31.16 16.38 20.11
C LEU A 88 -31.67 14.94 19.91
N SER A 89 -31.97 14.18 20.97
CA SER A 89 -32.33 12.74 20.90
C SER A 89 -33.77 12.40 21.27
N GLY A 90 -34.52 13.29 21.91
CA GLY A 90 -35.95 13.12 22.24
C GLY A 90 -36.27 12.07 23.32
N LEU A 91 -35.28 11.59 24.08
CA LEU A 91 -35.46 10.53 25.07
C LEU A 91 -35.83 11.09 26.46
N SER A 92 -36.98 10.65 27.02
CA SER A 92 -37.51 11.11 28.31
C SER A 92 -37.33 10.05 29.43
N GLY A 93 -36.30 10.21 30.26
CA GLY A 93 -36.10 9.46 31.51
C GLY A 93 -34.95 10.03 32.34
N SER A 94 -34.92 9.77 33.66
CA SER A 94 -33.85 10.18 34.58
C SER A 94 -32.75 9.13 34.60
N ALA A 95 -31.61 9.38 33.96
CA ALA A 95 -30.45 8.51 34.03
C ALA A 95 -29.32 9.25 34.77
N ASP A 96 -28.75 8.65 35.81
CA ASP A 96 -27.61 9.23 36.53
C ASP A 96 -26.43 9.53 35.58
N PRO A 97 -25.65 10.62 35.81
CA PRO A 97 -24.51 11.06 34.98
C PRO A 97 -23.36 10.02 34.86
N VAL A 98 -23.42 8.95 35.65
CA VAL A 98 -22.56 7.76 35.58
C VAL A 98 -22.46 7.21 34.15
N TRP A 99 -23.51 7.30 33.32
CA TRP A 99 -23.48 6.77 31.96
C TRP A 99 -22.52 7.50 31.01
N LEU A 100 -22.37 8.82 31.14
CA LEU A 100 -21.47 9.61 30.28
C LEU A 100 -20.01 9.48 30.74
N GLU A 101 -19.77 9.23 32.03
CA GLU A 101 -18.46 8.81 32.53
C GLU A 101 -18.11 7.39 32.07
N ILE A 102 -19.06 6.46 32.12
CA ILE A 102 -18.92 5.14 31.51
C ILE A 102 -18.64 5.30 30.01
N VAL A 103 -19.34 6.16 29.27
CA VAL A 103 -19.08 6.41 27.85
C VAL A 103 -17.70 7.03 27.63
N GLY A 104 -17.27 7.99 28.45
CA GLY A 104 -15.94 8.60 28.36
C GLY A 104 -14.80 7.63 28.65
N VAL A 105 -14.93 6.87 29.73
CA VAL A 105 -13.95 5.84 30.15
C VAL A 105 -13.97 4.66 29.18
N THR A 106 -15.13 4.21 28.71
CA THR A 106 -15.22 3.15 27.70
C THR A 106 -14.73 3.63 26.34
N SER A 107 -14.96 4.88 25.94
CA SER A 107 -14.39 5.45 24.72
C SER A 107 -12.87 5.57 24.82
N ALA A 108 -12.34 5.99 25.97
CA ALA A 108 -10.91 6.05 26.23
C ALA A 108 -10.29 4.65 26.25
N ALA A 109 -10.90 3.69 26.94
CA ALA A 109 -10.45 2.30 26.97
C ALA A 109 -10.54 1.64 25.59
N MET A 110 -11.60 1.91 24.82
CA MET A 110 -11.79 1.39 23.46
C MET A 110 -10.76 2.00 22.51
N ALA A 111 -10.53 3.31 22.60
CA ALA A 111 -9.50 3.98 21.81
C ALA A 111 -8.11 3.46 22.20
N ILE A 112 -7.77 3.33 23.48
CA ILE A 112 -6.49 2.76 23.93
C ILE A 112 -6.34 1.32 23.45
N ALA A 113 -7.37 0.48 23.56
CA ALA A 113 -7.34 -0.91 23.10
C ALA A 113 -7.19 -1.00 21.57
N PHE A 114 -7.90 -0.15 20.84
CA PHE A 114 -7.80 -0.02 19.38
C PHE A 114 -6.39 0.45 18.96
N TRP A 115 -5.82 1.43 19.66
CA TRP A 115 -4.55 2.05 19.25
C TRP A 115 -3.30 1.32 19.73
N SER A 116 -3.31 0.76 20.93
CA SER A 116 -2.17 0.00 21.48
C SER A 116 -2.14 -1.44 21.00
N GLY A 117 -3.30 -2.02 20.66
CA GLY A 117 -3.43 -3.45 20.37
C GLY A 117 -3.86 -3.81 18.95
N TYR A 118 -4.63 -2.98 18.24
CA TYR A 118 -5.23 -3.35 16.95
C TYR A 118 -4.41 -2.87 15.74
N VAL A 119 -4.04 -1.58 15.65
CA VAL A 119 -3.32 -1.07 14.47
C VAL A 119 -1.88 -1.61 14.33
N PRO A 120 -1.03 -1.61 15.38
CA PRO A 120 0.29 -2.23 15.28
C PRO A 120 0.22 -3.71 14.92
N PHE A 121 -0.82 -4.41 15.37
CA PHE A 121 -1.03 -5.82 15.11
C PHE A 121 -1.34 -6.10 13.63
N VAL A 122 -2.31 -5.39 13.04
CA VAL A 122 -2.69 -5.53 11.62
C VAL A 122 -1.55 -5.19 10.66
N MET A 123 -0.65 -4.29 11.09
CA MET A 123 0.47 -3.80 10.30
C MET A 123 1.79 -4.52 10.61
N THR A 124 1.73 -5.65 11.33
CA THR A 124 2.89 -6.52 11.56
C THR A 124 2.69 -7.82 10.77
N PRO A 125 3.72 -8.30 10.04
CA PRO A 125 3.65 -9.59 9.36
C PRO A 125 3.26 -10.72 10.32
N PRO A 126 2.32 -11.60 9.93
CA PRO A 126 1.92 -12.73 10.75
C PRO A 126 3.10 -13.69 10.96
N THR A 127 3.09 -14.39 12.08
CA THR A 127 4.09 -15.41 12.41
C THR A 127 3.78 -16.73 11.67
N GLY A 128 4.79 -17.59 11.49
CA GLY A 128 4.59 -18.90 10.84
C GLY A 128 4.52 -18.85 9.30
N GLN A 129 5.18 -17.86 8.70
CA GLN A 129 5.36 -17.76 7.26
C GLN A 129 6.09 -18.99 6.73
N ARG A 130 5.62 -19.51 5.60
CA ARG A 130 6.29 -20.61 4.91
C ARG A 130 6.05 -20.53 3.42
N LEU A 131 6.96 -21.16 2.69
CA LEU A 131 6.84 -21.35 1.25
C LEU A 131 6.12 -22.67 1.00
N VAL A 132 5.13 -22.64 0.11
CA VAL A 132 4.37 -23.82 -0.30
C VAL A 132 4.48 -24.01 -1.80
N ASP A 133 4.37 -25.24 -2.25
CA ASP A 133 4.35 -25.59 -3.67
C ASP A 133 2.97 -25.35 -4.30
N ILE A 134 2.88 -25.56 -5.61
CA ILE A 134 1.66 -25.35 -6.40
C ILE A 134 0.51 -26.21 -5.90
N ASP A 135 0.74 -27.49 -5.61
CA ASP A 135 -0.31 -28.44 -5.20
C ASP A 135 -0.95 -28.04 -3.88
N GLU A 136 -0.16 -27.51 -2.95
CA GLU A 136 -0.69 -26.92 -1.72
C GLU A 136 -1.31 -25.54 -1.96
N GLY A 137 -0.68 -24.70 -2.79
CA GLY A 137 -1.20 -23.40 -3.18
C GLY A 137 -2.62 -23.47 -3.79
N ASP A 138 -2.90 -24.50 -4.59
CA ASP A 138 -4.23 -24.75 -5.20
C ASP A 138 -5.33 -25.09 -4.21
N LYS A 139 -4.96 -25.52 -3.00
CA LYS A 139 -5.91 -25.73 -1.90
C LYS A 139 -6.19 -24.44 -1.14
N LEU A 140 -5.35 -23.43 -1.30
CA LEU A 140 -5.37 -22.17 -0.54
C LEU A 140 -5.92 -21.00 -1.35
N LEU A 141 -5.63 -20.97 -2.66
CA LEU A 141 -6.02 -19.91 -3.57
C LEU A 141 -6.91 -20.45 -4.69
N LYS A 142 -7.86 -19.61 -5.11
CA LYS A 142 -8.61 -19.84 -6.34
C LYS A 142 -7.80 -19.40 -7.56
N PRO A 143 -8.06 -19.96 -8.75
CA PRO A 143 -7.36 -19.54 -9.97
C PRO A 143 -7.44 -18.04 -10.25
N ASP A 144 -8.55 -17.38 -9.89
CA ASP A 144 -8.80 -15.95 -10.10
C ASP A 144 -8.27 -15.04 -8.97
N ASP A 145 -7.71 -15.61 -7.90
CA ASP A 145 -7.11 -14.81 -6.84
C ASP A 145 -5.83 -14.12 -7.36
N VAL A 146 -5.71 -12.82 -7.11
CA VAL A 146 -4.57 -12.01 -7.57
C VAL A 146 -3.38 -12.20 -6.66
N ILE A 147 -2.21 -12.38 -7.26
CA ILE A 147 -0.92 -12.46 -6.59
C ILE A 147 -0.01 -11.31 -7.05
N LEU A 148 1.03 -11.05 -6.25
CA LEU A 148 2.21 -10.30 -6.66
C LEU A 148 3.29 -11.34 -6.95
N GLY A 149 3.71 -11.42 -8.21
CA GLY A 149 4.76 -12.30 -8.70
C GLY A 149 6.11 -11.62 -8.65
N PHE A 150 7.13 -12.38 -8.26
CA PHE A 150 8.50 -11.87 -8.09
C PHE A 150 9.50 -12.94 -8.49
N VAL A 151 10.47 -12.59 -9.33
CA VAL A 151 11.51 -13.50 -9.84
C VAL A 151 12.87 -12.90 -9.51
N HIS A 152 13.74 -13.68 -8.85
CA HIS A 152 15.12 -13.26 -8.58
C HIS A 152 16.05 -14.46 -8.43
N GLY A 153 17.21 -14.41 -9.08
CA GLY A 153 18.22 -15.46 -8.97
C GLY A 153 17.73 -16.86 -9.36
N GLY A 154 16.81 -16.94 -10.33
CA GLY A 154 16.18 -18.19 -10.78
C GLY A 154 15.08 -18.73 -9.86
N GLU A 155 14.83 -18.10 -8.71
CA GLU A 155 13.71 -18.46 -7.85
C GLU A 155 12.49 -17.61 -8.14
N VAL A 156 11.32 -18.27 -8.18
CA VAL A 156 10.04 -17.62 -8.47
C VAL A 156 9.13 -17.66 -7.24
N ARG A 157 8.61 -16.51 -6.84
CA ARG A 157 7.73 -16.32 -5.68
C ARG A 157 6.41 -15.71 -6.07
N ALA A 158 5.35 -16.17 -5.42
CA ALA A 158 4.02 -15.56 -5.47
C ALA A 158 3.60 -15.12 -4.08
N TYR A 159 3.11 -13.89 -3.94
CA TYR A 159 2.55 -13.36 -2.69
C TYR A 159 1.07 -13.06 -2.90
N PRO A 160 0.12 -13.74 -2.22
CA PRO A 160 -1.30 -13.44 -2.38
C PRO A 160 -1.59 -11.98 -2.05
N ARG A 161 -2.21 -11.24 -2.97
CA ARG A 161 -2.50 -9.81 -2.79
C ARG A 161 -3.30 -9.56 -1.52
N ASP A 162 -4.31 -10.41 -1.27
CA ASP A 162 -5.19 -10.26 -0.12
C ASP A 162 -4.43 -10.53 1.20
N SER A 163 -3.46 -11.45 1.21
CA SER A 163 -2.58 -11.69 2.37
C SER A 163 -1.57 -10.56 2.58
N ILE A 164 -0.82 -10.14 1.56
CA ILE A 164 0.18 -9.07 1.71
C ILE A 164 -0.45 -7.70 1.93
N SER A 165 -1.72 -7.52 1.58
CA SER A 165 -2.47 -6.29 1.82
C SER A 165 -2.43 -5.85 3.29
N ARG A 166 -2.29 -6.80 4.21
CA ARG A 166 -2.19 -6.60 5.65
C ARG A 166 -1.16 -7.60 6.16
N PRO A 167 0.10 -7.18 6.25
CA PRO A 167 0.51 -5.89 6.85
C PRO A 167 1.05 -4.82 5.88
N HIS A 168 0.83 -4.97 4.57
CA HIS A 168 1.43 -4.20 3.47
C HIS A 168 2.85 -4.55 3.04
N PHE A 169 3.54 -5.42 3.78
CA PHE A 169 4.85 -5.90 3.37
C PHE A 169 5.17 -7.28 3.97
N PHE A 170 5.98 -8.03 3.25
CA PHE A 170 6.62 -9.24 3.74
C PHE A 170 8.13 -9.13 3.54
N THR A 171 8.87 -9.82 4.40
CA THR A 171 10.30 -10.03 4.23
C THR A 171 10.52 -11.45 3.77
N ASP A 172 11.27 -11.62 2.69
CA ASP A 172 11.59 -12.93 2.11
C ASP A 172 13.04 -12.96 1.65
N THR A 173 13.61 -14.14 1.46
CA THR A 173 14.91 -14.34 0.82
C THR A 173 14.68 -15.15 -0.45
N VAL A 174 15.03 -14.54 -1.58
CA VAL A 174 14.79 -15.08 -2.91
C VAL A 174 16.12 -15.08 -3.66
N GLY A 175 16.54 -16.23 -4.19
CA GLY A 175 17.84 -16.36 -4.84
C GLY A 175 19.01 -15.95 -3.93
N GLY A 176 18.90 -16.22 -2.62
CA GLY A 176 19.89 -15.84 -1.60
C GLY A 176 19.95 -14.35 -1.24
N THR A 177 19.11 -13.49 -1.83
CA THR A 177 19.06 -12.05 -1.54
C THR A 177 17.84 -11.72 -0.68
N PRO A 178 17.99 -10.96 0.43
CA PRO A 178 16.86 -10.57 1.26
C PRO A 178 16.10 -9.40 0.61
N PHE A 179 14.78 -9.52 0.54
CA PHE A 179 13.87 -8.52 -0.03
C PHE A 179 12.77 -8.14 0.96
N THR A 180 12.32 -6.89 0.85
CA THR A 180 11.00 -6.48 1.31
C THR A 180 10.09 -6.41 0.09
N VAL A 181 9.09 -7.27 0.05
CA VAL A 181 8.01 -7.19 -0.94
C VAL A 181 6.86 -6.43 -0.30
N SER A 182 6.27 -5.48 -1.00
CA SER A 182 5.26 -4.58 -0.44
C SER A 182 4.10 -4.35 -1.40
N TYR A 183 2.90 -4.25 -0.81
CA TYR A 183 1.68 -3.88 -1.50
C TYR A 183 0.94 -2.74 -0.79
N CYS A 184 0.83 -1.59 -1.46
CA CYS A 184 -0.04 -0.51 -1.02
C CYS A 184 -1.42 -0.66 -1.69
N ILE A 185 -2.42 -1.03 -0.88
CA ILE A 185 -3.81 -1.18 -1.31
C ILE A 185 -4.31 0.09 -2.02
N LEU A 186 -4.06 1.27 -1.44
CA LEU A 186 -4.68 2.52 -1.90
C LEU A 186 -4.14 3.03 -3.24
N CYS A 187 -2.92 2.65 -3.58
CA CYS A 187 -2.25 3.03 -4.83
C CYS A 187 -2.24 1.88 -5.87
N ASN A 188 -2.69 0.69 -5.47
CA ASN A 188 -2.46 -0.56 -6.19
C ASN A 188 -0.99 -0.76 -6.59
N SER A 189 -0.05 -0.35 -5.73
CA SER A 189 1.39 -0.43 -6.03
C SER A 189 2.03 -1.63 -5.35
N GLY A 190 2.45 -2.60 -6.16
CA GLY A 190 3.32 -3.71 -5.78
C GLY A 190 4.78 -3.35 -6.08
N VAL A 191 5.65 -3.48 -5.10
CA VAL A 191 7.10 -3.20 -5.24
C VAL A 191 7.90 -4.22 -4.44
N ALA A 192 9.10 -4.54 -4.90
CA ALA A 192 10.07 -5.29 -4.14
C ALA A 192 11.37 -4.49 -4.12
N PHE A 193 12.00 -4.37 -2.95
CA PHE A 193 13.32 -3.75 -2.84
C PHE A 193 14.21 -4.55 -1.90
N LYS A 194 15.52 -4.50 -2.14
CA LYS A 194 16.49 -5.19 -1.29
C LYS A 194 16.29 -4.76 0.16
N ASN A 195 16.22 -5.73 1.07
CA ASN A 195 16.06 -5.50 2.50
C ASN A 195 17.40 -5.16 3.14
N GLU A 196 18.06 -4.15 2.59
CA GLU A 196 19.35 -3.69 3.07
C GLU A 196 19.57 -2.24 2.64
N LEU A 197 20.21 -1.46 3.52
CA LEU A 197 20.77 -0.16 3.18
C LEU A 197 22.15 -0.03 3.84
N ASN A 198 23.16 0.27 3.05
CA ASN A 198 24.56 0.40 3.49
C ASN A 198 25.13 -0.86 4.19
N GLY A 199 24.89 -2.07 3.67
CA GLY A 199 25.41 -3.28 4.31
C GLY A 199 24.62 -3.75 5.53
N LYS A 200 23.47 -3.11 5.83
CA LYS A 200 22.69 -3.39 7.05
C LYS A 200 21.24 -3.73 6.72
N PRO A 201 20.67 -4.78 7.33
CA PRO A 201 19.29 -5.16 7.10
C PRO A 201 18.32 -4.07 7.60
N LEU A 202 17.23 -3.87 6.86
CA LEU A 202 16.19 -2.92 7.24
C LEU A 202 15.27 -3.54 8.30
N ASP A 203 14.83 -2.73 9.26
CA ASP A 203 13.78 -3.09 10.21
C ASP A 203 12.58 -2.17 10.03
N LEU A 204 11.74 -2.51 9.06
CA LEU A 204 10.67 -1.64 8.60
C LEU A 204 9.42 -1.73 9.47
N LYS A 205 8.82 -0.56 9.67
CA LYS A 205 7.51 -0.39 10.27
C LYS A 205 6.66 0.54 9.41
N CYS A 206 5.44 0.14 9.09
CA CYS A 206 4.47 1.04 8.45
C CYS A 206 4.08 2.16 9.43
N VAL A 207 4.20 3.42 8.99
CA VAL A 207 3.97 4.60 9.83
C VAL A 207 2.73 5.38 9.41
N THR A 208 2.67 5.79 8.15
CA THR A 208 1.59 6.63 7.61
C THR A 208 1.44 6.37 6.10
N ALA A 209 0.50 7.04 5.44
CA ALA A 209 0.32 7.00 4.00
C ALA A 209 0.18 8.42 3.43
N PHE A 210 1.31 9.05 3.12
CA PHE A 210 1.31 10.36 2.47
C PHE A 210 0.80 10.23 1.04
N ASN A 211 -0.22 11.03 0.69
CA ASN A 211 -0.91 10.93 -0.60
C ASN A 211 -1.39 9.53 -0.94
N ASN A 212 -1.89 8.81 0.07
CA ASN A 212 -2.33 7.41 -0.02
C ASN A 212 -1.20 6.38 -0.18
N ASN A 213 0.05 6.77 -0.42
CA ASN A 213 1.17 5.84 -0.52
C ASN A 213 1.90 5.67 0.81
N ILE A 214 2.22 4.42 1.15
CA ILE A 214 2.77 4.03 2.44
C ILE A 214 4.16 4.66 2.68
N ILE A 215 4.39 5.07 3.91
CA ILE A 215 5.70 5.46 4.43
C ILE A 215 6.13 4.44 5.48
N TYR A 216 7.32 3.90 5.28
CA TYR A 216 8.01 3.08 6.26
C TYR A 216 8.93 3.93 7.14
N GLN A 217 9.11 3.52 8.38
CA GLN A 217 10.26 3.88 9.20
C GLN A 217 11.15 2.64 9.32
N ASP A 218 12.43 2.77 8.96
CA ASP A 218 13.45 1.83 9.40
C ASP A 218 13.84 2.15 10.85
N ARG A 219 13.55 1.22 11.77
CA ARG A 219 13.81 1.40 13.21
C ARG A 219 15.30 1.37 13.53
N HIS A 220 16.12 0.72 12.72
CA HIS A 220 17.57 0.66 12.93
C HIS A 220 18.24 2.00 12.64
N SER A 221 17.98 2.59 11.47
CA SER A 221 18.61 3.85 11.06
C SER A 221 17.82 5.11 11.43
N GLY A 222 16.51 4.99 11.66
CA GLY A 222 15.60 6.13 11.79
C GLY A 222 15.23 6.77 10.44
N ASN A 223 15.58 6.15 9.31
CA ASN A 223 15.18 6.59 7.98
C ASN A 223 13.68 6.40 7.75
N PHE A 224 13.09 7.30 6.97
CA PHE A 224 11.73 7.17 6.45
C PHE A 224 11.78 6.99 4.95
N ILE A 225 11.13 5.93 4.49
CA ILE A 225 11.20 5.42 3.13
C ILE A 225 9.81 5.50 2.51
N GLN A 226 9.70 6.09 1.32
CA GLN A 226 8.46 6.08 0.56
C GLN A 226 8.30 4.71 -0.12
N GLN A 227 7.17 4.03 0.08
CA GLN A 227 6.96 2.68 -0.45
C GLN A 227 7.06 2.67 -1.97
N LEU A 228 6.45 3.64 -2.66
CA LEU A 228 6.34 3.60 -4.10
C LEU A 228 7.71 3.54 -4.79
N ASP A 229 8.67 4.39 -4.42
CA ASP A 229 9.94 4.50 -5.16
C ASP A 229 11.16 4.06 -4.34
N GLY A 230 10.96 3.53 -3.13
CA GLY A 230 12.05 3.13 -2.24
C GLY A 230 12.94 4.30 -1.80
N SER A 231 12.51 5.55 -1.98
CA SER A 231 13.34 6.71 -1.67
C SER A 231 13.38 7.01 -0.18
N VAL A 232 14.59 7.19 0.36
CA VAL A 232 14.80 7.73 1.69
C VAL A 232 14.64 9.24 1.62
N PHE A 233 13.48 9.75 2.05
CA PHE A 233 13.17 11.17 1.94
C PHE A 233 13.40 11.95 3.25
N PHE A 234 13.52 11.24 4.38
CA PHE A 234 13.85 11.81 5.67
C PHE A 234 14.73 10.85 6.48
N GLY A 235 15.72 11.38 7.20
CA GLY A 235 16.63 10.58 8.04
C GLY A 235 18.10 10.75 7.65
N PRO A 236 19.02 10.03 8.31
CA PRO A 236 20.46 10.13 8.07
C PRO A 236 20.88 9.85 6.62
N ASP A 237 20.15 9.01 5.90
CA ASP A 237 20.47 8.59 4.53
C ASP A 237 19.59 9.28 3.46
N LYS A 238 19.04 10.46 3.78
CA LYS A 238 18.19 11.22 2.86
C LYS A 238 18.84 11.36 1.47
N GLY A 239 18.08 11.03 0.43
CA GLY A 239 18.50 11.06 -0.97
C GLY A 239 18.95 9.71 -1.52
N LYS A 240 19.15 8.68 -0.67
CA LYS A 240 19.35 7.31 -1.14
C LYS A 240 18.05 6.70 -1.63
N VAL A 241 18.17 5.75 -2.54
CA VAL A 241 17.07 4.97 -3.11
C VAL A 241 17.43 3.51 -2.97
N LEU A 242 16.47 2.68 -2.56
CA LEU A 242 16.67 1.24 -2.44
C LEU A 242 16.62 0.57 -3.81
N ASP A 243 17.53 -0.39 -4.04
CA ASP A 243 17.52 -1.23 -5.23
C ASP A 243 16.20 -1.99 -5.30
N SER A 244 15.42 -1.71 -6.33
CA SER A 244 14.08 -2.27 -6.52
C SER A 244 14.06 -3.24 -7.69
N GLU A 245 13.23 -4.26 -7.58
CA GLU A 245 12.99 -5.27 -8.60
C GLU A 245 11.55 -5.19 -9.10
N PRO A 246 11.29 -5.57 -10.36
CA PRO A 246 9.95 -5.68 -10.89
C PRO A 246 9.06 -6.61 -10.07
N VAL A 247 7.80 -6.23 -9.90
CA VAL A 247 6.75 -7.08 -9.33
C VAL A 247 5.60 -7.14 -10.32
N VAL A 248 5.15 -8.35 -10.63
CA VAL A 248 4.11 -8.60 -11.63
C VAL A 248 2.78 -8.85 -10.94
N PHE A 249 1.70 -8.25 -11.44
CA PHE A 249 0.35 -8.61 -10.99
C PHE A 249 -0.25 -9.63 -11.96
N ALA A 250 -0.53 -10.82 -11.44
CA ALA A 250 -1.17 -11.89 -12.19
C ALA A 250 -2.25 -12.58 -11.32
N THR A 251 -3.11 -13.35 -11.95
CA THR A 251 -3.95 -14.32 -11.21
C THR A 251 -3.12 -15.54 -10.87
N TRP A 252 -3.49 -16.27 -9.80
CA TRP A 252 -2.79 -17.49 -9.40
C TRP A 252 -2.80 -18.56 -10.50
N GLY A 253 -3.93 -18.69 -11.23
CA GLY A 253 -4.05 -19.61 -12.35
C GLY A 253 -3.02 -19.33 -13.44
N GLU A 254 -2.97 -18.09 -13.92
CA GLU A 254 -2.07 -17.69 -15.01
C GLU A 254 -0.60 -17.66 -14.57
N TRP A 255 -0.34 -17.22 -13.33
CA TRP A 255 1.02 -17.16 -12.79
C TRP A 255 1.71 -18.53 -12.79
N LYS A 256 0.99 -19.60 -12.43
CA LYS A 256 1.54 -20.96 -12.45
C LYS A 256 1.75 -21.52 -13.85
N VAL A 257 0.95 -21.08 -14.83
CA VAL A 257 1.15 -21.45 -16.24
C VAL A 257 2.47 -20.85 -16.74
N LEU A 258 2.71 -19.58 -16.41
CA LEU A 258 3.94 -18.87 -16.78
C LEU A 258 5.16 -19.34 -15.95
N HIS A 259 4.94 -19.72 -14.69
CA HIS A 259 6.00 -20.09 -13.74
C HIS A 259 5.66 -21.39 -12.96
N PRO A 260 5.83 -22.56 -13.59
CA PRO A 260 5.49 -23.85 -12.98
C PRO A 260 6.37 -24.20 -11.75
N ASP A 261 7.52 -23.57 -11.58
CA ASP A 261 8.41 -23.78 -10.44
C ASP A 261 8.13 -22.82 -9.26
N THR A 262 7.09 -22.00 -9.35
CA THR A 262 6.79 -20.98 -8.33
C THR A 262 6.50 -21.59 -6.96
N LYS A 263 6.95 -20.87 -5.92
CA LYS A 263 6.50 -21.12 -4.55
C LYS A 263 5.58 -20.01 -4.10
N LEU A 264 4.47 -20.39 -3.48
CA LEU A 264 3.55 -19.47 -2.86
C LEU A 264 4.03 -19.12 -1.45
N TYR A 265 4.16 -17.83 -1.18
CA TYR A 265 4.40 -17.32 0.15
C TYR A 265 3.09 -17.35 0.95
N TYR A 266 3.02 -18.27 1.90
CA TYR A 266 1.84 -18.47 2.73
C TYR A 266 2.06 -17.91 4.13
N ALA A 267 1.15 -17.02 4.52
CA ALA A 267 1.21 -16.28 5.77
C ALA A 267 -0.22 -16.25 6.39
N PRO A 268 -0.65 -17.32 7.08
CA PRO A 268 -2.02 -17.47 7.52
C PRO A 268 -2.41 -16.58 8.71
N ASP A 269 -3.69 -16.25 8.76
CA ASP A 269 -4.37 -15.80 9.98
C ASP A 269 -4.54 -17.00 10.94
N ILE A 270 -3.70 -17.07 11.98
CA ILE A 270 -3.63 -18.24 12.86
C ILE A 270 -4.74 -18.16 13.92
N THR A 271 -4.96 -16.98 14.52
CA THR A 271 -5.89 -16.86 15.66
C THR A 271 -7.31 -16.47 15.22
N LEU A 272 -8.31 -16.76 16.07
CA LEU A 272 -9.69 -16.28 15.85
C LEU A 272 -9.76 -14.76 15.74
N ARG A 273 -8.92 -14.07 16.52
CA ARG A 273 -8.81 -12.61 16.48
C ARG A 273 -8.35 -12.15 15.10
N ASP A 274 -7.30 -12.77 14.55
CA ASP A 274 -6.72 -12.42 13.25
C ASP A 274 -7.78 -12.51 12.16
N LYS A 275 -8.52 -13.62 12.14
CA LYS A 275 -9.62 -13.87 11.19
C LYS A 275 -10.73 -12.83 11.32
N MET A 276 -11.16 -12.50 12.54
CA MET A 276 -12.21 -11.50 12.78
C MET A 276 -11.76 -10.11 12.32
N VAL A 277 -10.51 -9.74 12.59
CA VAL A 277 -9.94 -8.46 12.18
C VAL A 277 -9.79 -8.38 10.66
N SER A 278 -9.28 -9.43 10.03
CA SER A 278 -9.17 -9.56 8.57
C SER A 278 -10.52 -9.39 7.90
N LEU A 279 -11.56 -10.08 8.40
CA LEU A 279 -12.94 -9.93 7.91
C LEU A 279 -13.46 -8.50 8.04
N MET A 280 -13.31 -7.88 9.22
CA MET A 280 -13.76 -6.49 9.43
C MET A 280 -13.08 -5.51 8.47
N LEU A 281 -11.78 -5.66 8.25
CA LEU A 281 -11.02 -4.79 7.35
C LEU A 281 -11.37 -5.01 5.88
N GLN A 282 -11.68 -6.24 5.46
CA GLN A 282 -12.19 -6.52 4.12
C GLN A 282 -13.55 -5.83 3.88
N ILE A 283 -14.38 -5.72 4.91
CA ILE A 283 -15.65 -4.99 4.85
C ILE A 283 -15.42 -3.47 4.77
N MET A 284 -14.53 -2.92 5.61
CA MET A 284 -14.24 -1.49 5.64
C MET A 284 -13.53 -0.98 4.38
N ILE A 285 -12.53 -1.73 3.90
CA ILE A 285 -11.74 -1.39 2.73
C ILE A 285 -11.80 -2.58 1.77
N PRO A 286 -12.83 -2.64 0.91
CA PRO A 286 -12.99 -3.72 -0.04
C PRO A 286 -11.98 -3.55 -1.18
N ILE A 287 -10.78 -4.13 -1.02
CA ILE A 287 -9.64 -4.03 -1.94
C ILE A 287 -10.07 -4.26 -3.39
N ARG A 288 -10.80 -5.37 -3.62
CA ARG A 288 -11.29 -5.79 -4.94
C ARG A 288 -12.22 -4.76 -5.62
N LYS A 289 -12.82 -3.83 -4.87
CA LYS A 289 -13.71 -2.78 -5.39
C LYS A 289 -13.02 -1.43 -5.53
N LEU A 290 -11.77 -1.28 -5.10
CA LEU A 290 -11.11 0.03 -5.05
C LEU A 290 -10.93 0.64 -6.46
N GLY A 291 -10.62 -0.19 -7.47
CA GLY A 291 -10.51 0.25 -8.87
C GLY A 291 -11.83 0.73 -9.49
N ARG A 292 -13.00 0.50 -8.85
CA ARG A 292 -14.30 1.03 -9.32
C ARG A 292 -14.56 2.46 -8.87
N ARG A 293 -13.70 3.04 -8.03
CA ARG A 293 -13.82 4.44 -7.61
C ARG A 293 -13.43 5.35 -8.78
N THR A 294 -13.89 6.58 -8.72
CA THR A 294 -13.50 7.64 -9.67
C THR A 294 -12.46 8.60 -9.09
N LYS A 295 -12.24 8.54 -7.77
CA LYS A 295 -11.31 9.39 -7.02
C LYS A 295 -10.51 8.56 -6.01
N PRO A 296 -9.30 9.02 -5.65
CA PRO A 296 -8.51 8.40 -4.59
C PRO A 296 -9.30 8.23 -3.29
N TRP A 297 -8.82 7.35 -2.42
CA TRP A 297 -9.47 7.09 -1.15
C TRP A 297 -9.43 8.33 -0.23
N HIS A 298 -8.24 8.87 0.00
CA HIS A 298 -8.03 10.15 0.66
C HIS A 298 -7.71 11.24 -0.36
N ARG A 299 -8.08 12.49 -0.04
CA ARG A 299 -7.62 13.66 -0.79
C ARG A 299 -6.09 13.67 -0.82
N ILE A 300 -5.53 14.00 -1.99
CA ILE A 300 -4.09 14.17 -2.16
C ILE A 300 -3.68 15.63 -1.94
N THR A 301 -2.43 15.84 -1.55
CA THR A 301 -1.79 17.15 -1.62
C THR A 301 -1.46 17.45 -3.08
N GLY A 302 -1.97 18.57 -3.61
CA GLY A 302 -1.77 18.97 -5.01
C GLY A 302 -3.00 18.74 -5.88
N THR A 303 -2.80 18.80 -7.19
CA THR A 303 -3.84 18.64 -8.20
C THR A 303 -3.78 17.24 -8.80
N LEU A 304 -4.94 16.61 -9.02
CA LEU A 304 -5.00 15.39 -9.81
C LEU A 304 -4.61 15.73 -11.25
N ASP A 305 -3.76 14.88 -11.82
CA ASP A 305 -3.46 14.92 -13.25
C ASP A 305 -4.66 14.36 -14.02
N ASP A 306 -5.28 15.21 -14.82
CA ASP A 306 -6.53 14.93 -15.53
C ASP A 306 -6.32 14.34 -16.93
N ARG A 307 -5.07 14.10 -17.35
CA ARG A 307 -4.75 13.45 -18.63
C ARG A 307 -5.28 12.01 -18.70
N LEU A 308 -5.48 11.36 -17.55
CA LEU A 308 -6.13 10.04 -17.43
C LEU A 308 -7.05 10.03 -16.20
N PRO A 309 -8.09 9.16 -16.16
CA PRO A 309 -8.87 8.95 -14.95
C PRO A 309 -7.98 8.54 -13.78
N ALA A 310 -8.22 9.12 -12.59
CA ALA A 310 -7.38 8.95 -11.42
C ALA A 310 -7.11 7.48 -11.04
N MET A 311 -8.11 6.62 -11.22
CA MET A 311 -8.07 5.20 -10.85
C MET A 311 -7.72 4.27 -12.03
N SER A 312 -7.34 4.82 -13.19
CA SER A 312 -6.84 4.00 -14.30
C SER A 312 -5.54 3.31 -13.91
N LEU A 313 -5.37 2.07 -14.36
CA LEU A 313 -4.13 1.32 -14.18
C LEU A 313 -3.11 1.74 -15.24
N VAL A 314 -1.88 1.97 -14.83
CA VAL A 314 -0.76 2.28 -15.71
C VAL A 314 0.43 1.39 -15.39
N MET A 315 1.23 1.07 -16.40
CA MET A 315 2.60 0.63 -16.24
C MET A 315 3.48 1.86 -16.14
N GLY A 316 4.31 1.97 -15.11
CA GLY A 316 5.22 3.11 -14.92
C GLY A 316 6.66 2.70 -15.17
N VAL A 317 7.39 3.42 -16.02
CA VAL A 317 8.82 3.20 -16.28
C VAL A 317 9.57 4.49 -15.99
N GLU A 318 10.69 4.39 -15.28
CA GLU A 318 11.58 5.52 -15.02
C GLU A 318 13.02 5.13 -15.31
N ARG A 319 13.70 5.92 -16.14
CA ARG A 319 15.09 5.72 -16.53
C ARG A 319 15.78 7.06 -16.72
N ASN A 320 16.97 7.21 -16.14
CA ASN A 320 17.82 8.40 -16.31
C ASN A 320 17.08 9.75 -16.15
N GLY A 321 16.14 9.81 -15.19
CA GLY A 321 15.33 11.00 -14.91
C GLY A 321 14.11 11.21 -15.81
N GLU A 322 13.95 10.43 -16.89
CA GLU A 322 12.71 10.40 -17.68
C GLU A 322 11.74 9.38 -17.07
N SER A 323 10.45 9.74 -17.01
CA SER A 323 9.37 8.84 -16.57
C SER A 323 8.28 8.75 -17.62
N CYS A 324 7.82 7.54 -17.92
CA CYS A 324 6.76 7.26 -18.88
C CYS A 324 5.70 6.36 -18.23
N GLY A 325 4.43 6.74 -18.36
CA GLY A 325 3.27 5.93 -18.01
C GLY A 325 2.61 5.35 -19.25
N TYR A 326 2.36 4.04 -19.25
CA TYR A 326 1.63 3.32 -20.30
C TYR A 326 0.27 2.89 -19.75
N PRO A 327 -0.84 3.50 -20.19
CA PRO A 327 -2.16 3.13 -19.72
C PRO A 327 -2.50 1.68 -20.10
N LEU A 328 -2.98 0.89 -19.14
CA LEU A 328 -3.38 -0.49 -19.40
C LEU A 328 -4.48 -0.56 -20.47
N SER A 329 -5.37 0.42 -20.53
CA SER A 329 -6.38 0.53 -21.59
C SER A 329 -5.78 0.63 -22.99
N GLY A 330 -4.63 1.32 -23.13
CA GLY A 330 -3.93 1.41 -24.41
C GLY A 330 -3.19 0.13 -24.77
N LEU A 331 -2.73 -0.63 -23.76
CA LEU A 331 -2.10 -1.94 -23.96
C LEU A 331 -3.13 -3.00 -24.41
N VAL A 332 -4.39 -2.89 -24.00
CA VAL A 332 -5.47 -3.75 -24.52
C VAL A 332 -5.63 -3.59 -26.04
N ASP A 333 -5.54 -2.35 -26.54
CA ASP A 333 -5.73 -2.05 -27.96
C ASP A 333 -4.49 -2.35 -28.80
N ALA A 334 -3.30 -2.12 -28.26
CA ALA A 334 -2.06 -2.58 -28.87
C ALA A 334 -1.09 -3.12 -27.80
N PRO A 335 -1.01 -4.46 -27.71
CA PRO A 335 -0.30 -5.17 -26.63
C PRO A 335 1.22 -5.06 -26.65
N VAL A 336 1.79 -4.43 -27.68
CA VAL A 336 3.23 -4.26 -27.84
C VAL A 336 3.54 -2.78 -28.05
N ILE A 337 4.35 -2.20 -27.17
CA ILE A 337 4.80 -0.81 -27.29
C ILE A 337 6.32 -0.78 -27.33
N ASN A 338 6.88 -0.35 -28.46
CA ASN A 338 8.28 0.05 -28.54
C ASN A 338 8.42 1.51 -28.12
N ASP A 339 9.28 1.80 -27.16
CA ASP A 339 9.59 3.16 -26.71
C ASP A 339 11.10 3.33 -26.45
N THR A 340 11.52 4.55 -26.19
CA THR A 340 12.82 4.90 -25.62
C THR A 340 12.57 5.76 -24.40
N VAL A 341 13.04 5.33 -23.23
CA VAL A 341 12.88 6.09 -21.97
C VAL A 341 14.26 6.32 -21.37
N GLY A 342 14.65 7.58 -21.18
CA GLY A 342 15.96 7.93 -20.63
C GLY A 342 17.13 7.45 -21.50
N GLY A 343 16.89 7.27 -22.81
CA GLY A 343 17.85 6.70 -23.75
C GLY A 343 17.91 5.16 -23.79
N GLU A 344 17.21 4.47 -22.90
CA GLU A 344 17.10 3.01 -22.92
C GLU A 344 15.99 2.58 -23.90
N PRO A 345 16.28 1.72 -24.89
CA PRO A 345 15.26 1.10 -25.73
C PRO A 345 14.41 0.13 -24.91
N VAL A 346 13.11 0.42 -24.80
CA VAL A 346 12.17 -0.34 -23.99
C VAL A 346 11.12 -0.99 -24.88
N VAL A 347 10.71 -2.20 -24.52
CA VAL A 347 9.47 -2.81 -25.01
C VAL A 347 8.54 -3.10 -23.84
N VAL A 348 7.26 -2.73 -23.97
CA VAL A 348 6.19 -3.16 -23.08
C VAL A 348 5.42 -4.26 -23.80
N LEU A 349 5.31 -5.43 -23.15
CA LEU A 349 4.56 -6.57 -23.65
C LEU A 349 3.35 -6.80 -22.75
N TYR A 350 2.18 -7.01 -23.36
CA TYR A 350 0.94 -7.32 -22.68
C TYR A 350 0.31 -8.56 -23.28
N ASP A 351 -0.10 -9.49 -22.41
CA ASP A 351 -0.96 -10.62 -22.74
C ASP A 351 -2.36 -10.30 -22.24
N GLY A 352 -3.27 -9.99 -23.17
CA GLY A 352 -4.65 -9.64 -22.87
C GLY A 352 -5.50 -10.82 -22.40
N ASP A 353 -5.15 -12.06 -22.76
CA ASP A 353 -5.87 -13.25 -22.34
C ASP A 353 -5.56 -13.56 -20.86
N ARG A 354 -4.30 -13.34 -20.46
CA ARG A 354 -3.83 -13.57 -19.09
C ARG A 354 -3.93 -12.36 -18.17
N ASP A 355 -4.16 -11.18 -18.75
CA ASP A 355 -4.00 -9.88 -18.10
C ASP A 355 -2.63 -9.79 -17.41
N VAL A 356 -1.54 -10.02 -18.13
CA VAL A 356 -0.16 -9.91 -17.62
C VAL A 356 0.60 -8.92 -18.50
N ALA A 357 1.32 -7.99 -17.87
CA ALA A 357 2.14 -7.00 -18.58
C ALA A 357 3.53 -6.96 -17.97
N GLU A 358 4.56 -6.85 -18.81
CA GLU A 358 5.95 -6.69 -18.38
C GLU A 358 6.71 -5.72 -19.29
N VAL A 359 7.88 -5.28 -18.80
CA VAL A 359 8.71 -4.27 -19.46
C VAL A 359 10.14 -4.78 -19.54
N PHE A 360 10.70 -4.75 -20.74
CA PHE A 360 12.03 -5.29 -21.02
C PHE A 360 12.91 -4.27 -21.77
N SER A 361 14.22 -4.46 -21.69
CA SER A 361 15.12 -3.87 -22.68
C SER A 361 14.86 -4.59 -23.99
N ARG A 362 14.66 -3.84 -25.07
CA ARG A 362 14.59 -4.43 -26.42
C ARG A 362 15.97 -4.68 -27.02
N ARG A 363 17.05 -4.61 -26.22
CA ARG A 363 18.41 -4.88 -26.70
C ARG A 363 18.75 -6.35 -26.55
N ILE A 364 19.15 -6.98 -27.65
CA ILE A 364 19.78 -8.30 -27.66
C ILE A 364 21.09 -8.19 -28.42
N ASN A 365 22.17 -8.72 -27.84
CA ASN A 365 23.52 -8.72 -28.44
C ASN A 365 23.96 -7.32 -28.92
N GLY A 366 23.58 -6.26 -28.19
CA GLY A 366 23.90 -4.87 -28.51
C GLY A 366 23.00 -4.19 -29.56
N ARG A 367 22.13 -4.94 -30.25
CA ARG A 367 21.16 -4.40 -31.22
C ARG A 367 19.81 -4.19 -30.54
N ALA A 368 19.19 -3.04 -30.77
CA ALA A 368 17.81 -2.82 -30.37
C ALA A 368 16.86 -3.43 -31.41
N LEU A 369 16.00 -4.34 -30.96
CA LEU A 369 14.98 -5.02 -31.75
C LEU A 369 13.69 -4.19 -31.79
N THR A 370 12.85 -4.42 -32.78
CA THR A 370 11.55 -3.78 -32.98
C THR A 370 10.48 -4.85 -32.95
N PHE A 371 9.52 -4.70 -32.04
CA PHE A 371 8.49 -5.71 -31.82
C PHE A 371 7.16 -5.31 -32.45
N THR A 372 6.52 -6.26 -33.13
CA THR A 372 5.17 -6.13 -33.66
C THR A 372 4.26 -7.12 -32.92
N SER A 373 3.02 -6.73 -32.63
CA SER A 373 2.05 -7.62 -32.00
C SER A 373 1.79 -8.84 -32.89
N ALA A 374 1.85 -10.03 -32.29
CA ALA A 374 1.60 -11.27 -33.01
C ALA A 374 0.09 -11.43 -33.26
N ASN A 375 -0.29 -11.61 -34.54
CA ASN A 375 -1.67 -11.93 -34.92
C ASN A 375 -1.95 -13.41 -34.63
N GLY A 376 -2.30 -13.78 -33.40
CA GLY A 376 -2.63 -15.17 -33.10
C GLY A 376 -2.95 -15.45 -31.63
N ALA A 377 -4.24 -15.52 -31.32
CA ALA A 377 -4.75 -16.00 -30.04
C ALA A 377 -4.53 -17.53 -29.92
N GLY A 378 -3.82 -17.98 -28.88
CA GLY A 378 -3.85 -19.38 -28.46
C GLY A 378 -2.56 -19.96 -27.89
N ASP A 379 -1.39 -19.55 -28.39
CA ASP A 379 -0.13 -20.28 -28.14
C ASP A 379 0.81 -19.60 -27.12
N GLY A 380 0.35 -18.51 -26.49
CA GLY A 380 1.14 -17.72 -25.53
C GLY A 380 2.14 -16.74 -26.17
N VAL A 381 2.15 -16.63 -27.50
CA VAL A 381 2.94 -15.64 -28.24
C VAL A 381 2.24 -14.28 -28.22
N VAL A 382 2.95 -13.24 -27.83
CA VAL A 382 2.41 -11.85 -27.78
C VAL A 382 3.07 -10.92 -28.81
N ALA A 383 4.31 -11.21 -29.20
CA ALA A 383 5.08 -10.35 -30.11
C ALA A 383 5.97 -11.16 -31.06
N THR A 384 6.32 -10.53 -32.17
CA THR A 384 7.35 -10.98 -33.11
C THR A 384 8.34 -9.84 -33.31
N ASP A 385 9.65 -10.10 -33.29
CA ASP A 385 10.63 -9.07 -33.65
C ASP A 385 10.85 -9.00 -35.17
N ASP A 386 10.96 -7.78 -35.69
CA ASP A 386 11.06 -7.52 -37.14
C ASP A 386 12.44 -7.90 -37.70
N GLU A 387 13.48 -7.93 -36.86
CA GLU A 387 14.86 -8.14 -37.28
C GLU A 387 15.24 -9.60 -37.52
N THR A 388 14.71 -10.52 -36.71
CA THR A 388 15.01 -11.95 -36.76
C THR A 388 13.78 -12.81 -37.00
N GLY A 389 12.57 -12.24 -36.85
CA GLY A 389 11.31 -12.97 -36.95
C GLY A 389 11.06 -13.91 -35.79
N ALA A 390 11.78 -13.79 -34.67
CA ALA A 390 11.54 -14.62 -33.50
C ALA A 390 10.23 -14.22 -32.83
N SER A 391 9.54 -15.23 -32.28
CA SER A 391 8.28 -15.06 -31.58
C SER A 391 8.50 -15.10 -30.08
N TRP A 392 7.86 -14.19 -29.37
CA TRP A 392 8.11 -13.91 -27.96
C TRP A 392 6.82 -14.05 -27.15
N ASP A 393 6.93 -14.65 -25.98
CA ASP A 393 5.87 -14.64 -24.98
C ASP A 393 5.94 -13.40 -24.08
N VAL A 394 4.95 -13.25 -23.19
CA VAL A 394 4.86 -12.09 -22.27
C VAL A 394 5.97 -12.05 -21.23
N THR A 395 6.64 -13.18 -20.96
CA THR A 395 7.77 -13.27 -20.03
C THR A 395 9.08 -12.77 -20.65
N GLY A 396 9.02 -12.36 -21.93
CA GLY A 396 10.19 -11.89 -22.67
C GLY A 396 11.05 -13.05 -23.18
N LYS A 397 10.52 -14.26 -23.25
CA LYS A 397 11.23 -15.43 -23.78
C LYS A 397 10.89 -15.66 -25.25
N ALA A 398 11.91 -15.90 -26.06
CA ALA A 398 11.73 -16.33 -27.44
C ALA A 398 11.32 -17.81 -27.49
N VAL A 399 10.13 -18.07 -28.01
CA VAL A 399 9.50 -19.40 -28.09
C VAL A 399 9.53 -20.02 -29.48
N ALA A 400 9.89 -19.22 -30.50
CA ALA A 400 10.14 -19.71 -31.87
C ALA A 400 11.07 -18.75 -32.63
N GLY A 401 11.62 -19.22 -33.76
CA GLY A 401 12.46 -18.42 -34.65
C GLY A 401 13.95 -18.45 -34.30
N GLU A 402 14.72 -17.51 -34.87
CA GLU A 402 16.19 -17.49 -34.79
C GLU A 402 16.71 -17.39 -33.35
N LEU A 403 16.00 -16.65 -32.50
CA LEU A 403 16.40 -16.38 -31.12
C LEU A 403 15.80 -17.37 -30.11
N LEU A 404 15.28 -18.53 -30.55
CA LEU A 404 14.64 -19.53 -29.69
C LEU A 404 15.44 -19.79 -28.40
N GLY A 405 14.78 -19.61 -27.25
CA GLY A 405 15.35 -19.82 -25.92
C GLY A 405 16.10 -18.62 -25.33
N MET A 406 16.29 -17.53 -26.09
CA MET A 406 16.79 -16.27 -25.54
C MET A 406 15.72 -15.59 -24.69
N GLU A 407 16.17 -14.81 -23.72
CA GLU A 407 15.32 -14.03 -22.81
C GLU A 407 15.70 -12.55 -22.91
N LEU A 408 14.70 -11.67 -22.87
CA LEU A 408 14.92 -10.23 -22.76
C LEU A 408 15.25 -9.85 -21.31
N ASP A 409 16.12 -8.84 -21.15
CA ASP A 409 16.43 -8.33 -19.82
C ASP A 409 15.24 -7.55 -19.24
N PRO A 410 14.62 -7.99 -18.14
CA PRO A 410 13.53 -7.25 -17.51
C PRO A 410 14.04 -5.93 -16.95
N LEU A 411 13.23 -4.87 -17.07
CA LEU A 411 13.56 -3.56 -16.53
C LEU A 411 12.73 -3.25 -15.28
N PRO A 412 13.31 -2.63 -14.24
CA PRO A 412 12.55 -2.05 -13.14
C PRO A 412 11.42 -1.17 -13.65
N HIS A 413 10.20 -1.54 -13.26
CA HIS A 413 8.97 -0.88 -13.64
C HIS A 413 7.92 -1.05 -12.54
N PHE A 414 6.89 -0.21 -12.59
CA PHE A 414 5.72 -0.32 -11.75
C PHE A 414 4.59 -0.97 -12.53
N ASN A 415 4.05 -2.06 -11.99
CA ASN A 415 3.01 -2.84 -12.65
C ASN A 415 1.63 -2.49 -12.11
N LYS A 416 0.71 -2.10 -12.99
CA LYS A 416 -0.71 -1.80 -12.70
C LYS A 416 -0.93 -0.87 -11.49
N LEU A 417 -0.15 0.20 -11.35
CA LEU A 417 -0.45 1.20 -10.30
C LEU A 417 -1.57 2.15 -10.74
N PHE A 418 -2.26 2.77 -9.79
CA PHE A 418 -3.23 3.82 -10.12
C PHE A 418 -2.54 5.09 -10.63
N TRP A 419 -3.08 5.66 -11.71
CA TRP A 419 -2.58 6.87 -12.36
C TRP A 419 -2.38 8.04 -11.39
N PHE A 420 -3.34 8.28 -10.49
CA PHE A 420 -3.23 9.39 -9.53
C PHE A 420 -1.95 9.29 -8.70
N SER A 421 -1.54 8.07 -8.36
CA SER A 421 -0.33 7.84 -7.57
C SER A 421 0.90 8.02 -8.44
N TRP A 422 0.91 7.43 -9.64
CA TRP A 422 2.03 7.58 -10.57
C TRP A 422 2.33 9.04 -10.88
N ALA A 423 1.33 9.77 -11.39
CA ALA A 423 1.49 11.15 -11.83
C ALA A 423 1.87 12.09 -10.67
N LEU A 424 1.42 11.79 -9.45
CA LEU A 424 1.75 12.60 -8.29
C LEU A 424 3.20 12.45 -7.83
N PHE A 425 3.76 11.24 -7.92
CA PHE A 425 5.17 10.99 -7.61
C PHE A 425 6.09 11.24 -8.80
N LYS A 426 5.54 11.34 -10.03
CA LYS A 426 6.25 11.62 -11.27
C LYS A 426 5.54 12.74 -12.08
N PRO A 427 5.53 14.00 -11.60
CA PRO A 427 4.72 15.09 -12.16
C PRO A 427 5.11 15.53 -13.59
N GLY A 428 6.26 15.07 -14.10
CA GLY A 428 6.69 15.29 -15.48
C GLY A 428 6.49 14.08 -16.40
N THR A 429 5.77 13.04 -15.95
CA THR A 429 5.68 11.79 -16.70
C THR A 429 5.03 12.00 -18.06
N ARG A 430 5.64 11.45 -19.10
CA ARG A 430 5.05 11.30 -20.43
C ARG A 430 4.01 10.20 -20.38
N ILE A 431 2.98 10.31 -21.21
CA ILE A 431 2.02 9.22 -21.44
C ILE A 431 2.30 8.68 -22.82
N LYS A 432 2.48 7.37 -22.94
CA LYS A 432 2.61 6.70 -24.23
C LYS A 432 1.47 5.71 -24.38
N ASN A 433 0.66 5.95 -25.41
CA ASN A 433 -0.25 4.95 -25.96
C ASN A 433 0.45 4.28 -27.13
N ALA A 434 -0.12 3.16 -27.56
CA ALA A 434 0.42 2.36 -28.64
C ALA A 434 0.15 2.93 -30.06
N ALA A 435 -0.51 4.09 -30.17
CA ALA A 435 -0.74 4.81 -31.43
C ALA A 435 0.30 5.90 -31.69
#